data_AF-A0AA50DYX6-F1
#
_entry.id   AF-A0AA50DYX6-F1
#
_cell.length_a   1.000
_cell.length_b   1.000
_cell.length_c   1.000
_cell.angle_alpha   90.00
_cell.angle_beta   90.00
_cell.angle_gamma   90.00
#
_symmetry.space_group_name_H-M   'P 1'
#
loop_
_entity.id
_entity.type
_entity.pdbx_description
1 polymer ?
#
loop_
_entity_poly.entity_id
_entity_poly.type
_entity_poly.pdbx_seq_one_letter_code
_entity_poly.pdbx_strand_id
1 'polypeptide(L)'
;MALLLVFGFHDSGLRAQSRPLMPVTGANLTPTVGFDEQLWGNHCSAGDKQSLLRAIDHSLAYLKTASAAKAYQNYPVPGVTRERVTRSLQRFKTLLQKSPSPEALQTAVAREFQFYQAIGNDGQGTVHFTGYFEPVYTASRQRTAEYRYPIYGLPNNFSRWSKPHPTRADLEGMDGLGKSSQLQGREIAWFRNRLDAYLIQVQGSAKINWVGEAKVPWPLLERRIIPT
;
A
#
# COMPACT_ATOMS: atom_id res chain seq x y z
N MET A 1 3.26 -10.87 -10.01
CA MET A 1 3.09 -9.79 -11.01
C MET A 1 3.05 -8.43 -10.30
N ALA A 2 4.00 -7.53 -10.54
CA ALA A 2 4.09 -6.26 -9.81
C ALA A 2 3.13 -5.22 -10.40
N LEU A 3 1.99 -5.05 -9.75
CA LEU A 3 1.10 -3.90 -9.92
C LEU A 3 1.84 -2.65 -9.45
N LEU A 4 1.99 -1.65 -10.32
CA LEU A 4 2.64 -0.39 -10.01
C LEU A 4 1.79 0.37 -8.95
N LEU A 5 2.16 0.25 -7.68
CA LEU A 5 1.69 1.13 -6.61
C LEU A 5 2.33 2.50 -6.78
N VAL A 6 1.53 3.50 -7.15
CA VAL A 6 1.96 4.90 -7.12
C VAL A 6 1.98 5.35 -5.66
N PHE A 7 3.16 5.40 -5.05
CA PHE A 7 3.36 6.01 -3.74
C PHE A 7 3.24 7.53 -3.86
N GLY A 8 2.19 8.10 -3.27
CA GLY A 8 2.10 9.54 -3.03
C GLY A 8 2.98 9.92 -1.85
N PHE A 9 4.25 10.24 -2.08
CA PHE A 9 5.10 10.84 -1.06
C PHE A 9 4.69 12.31 -0.88
N HIS A 10 4.23 12.64 0.33
CA HIS A 10 4.12 14.04 0.75
C HIS A 10 5.51 14.57 1.09
N ASP A 11 5.86 15.65 0.40
CA ASP A 11 6.85 16.66 0.77
C ASP A 11 8.22 16.14 1.24
N SER A 12 9.08 15.86 0.27
CA SER A 12 10.53 15.94 0.42
C SER A 12 11.07 16.26 -0.96
N GLY A 13 11.81 17.37 -1.08
CA GLY A 13 12.41 17.82 -2.33
C GLY A 13 13.41 16.80 -2.89
N LEU A 14 12.91 15.79 -3.57
CA LEU A 14 13.69 14.92 -4.44
C LEU A 14 13.69 15.58 -5.81
N ARG A 15 14.86 16.12 -6.20
CA ARG A 15 15.13 16.43 -7.59
C ARG A 15 14.73 15.21 -8.41
N ALA A 16 13.77 15.37 -9.31
CA ALA A 16 13.39 14.32 -10.25
C ALA A 16 14.64 13.97 -11.07
N GLN A 17 15.35 12.93 -10.65
CA GLN A 17 16.27 12.21 -11.52
C GLN A 17 15.47 11.82 -12.77
N SER A 18 16.15 11.91 -13.91
CA SER A 18 15.69 11.60 -15.27
C SER A 18 14.59 10.53 -15.37
N ARG A 19 13.70 10.70 -16.38
CA ARG A 19 12.55 9.84 -16.69
C ARG A 19 12.78 8.37 -16.27
N PRO A 20 12.14 7.88 -15.18
CA PRO A 20 12.43 6.54 -14.63
C PRO A 20 11.94 5.39 -15.53
N LEU A 21 11.28 5.72 -16.64
CA LEU A 21 10.61 4.80 -17.53
C LEU A 21 10.99 5.11 -18.99
N MET A 22 11.49 4.10 -19.69
CA MET A 22 11.73 4.16 -21.13
C MET A 22 10.71 3.29 -21.88
N PRO A 23 10.06 3.81 -22.94
CA PRO A 23 9.16 2.99 -23.75
C PRO A 23 9.94 1.85 -24.42
N VAL A 24 9.38 0.65 -24.38
CA VAL A 24 9.96 -0.55 -25.00
C VAL A 24 9.30 -0.76 -26.37
N THR A 25 10.10 -0.94 -27.41
CA THR A 25 9.62 -1.31 -28.74
C THR A 25 9.36 -2.82 -28.80
N GLY A 26 8.41 -3.26 -29.64
CA GLY A 26 7.97 -4.66 -29.67
C GLY A 26 9.07 -5.70 -29.91
N ALA A 27 10.17 -5.32 -30.58
CA ALA A 27 11.33 -6.19 -30.81
C ALA A 27 12.13 -6.52 -29.54
N ASN A 28 11.99 -5.72 -28.47
CA ASN A 28 12.74 -5.86 -27.22
C ASN A 28 11.90 -6.45 -26.08
N LEU A 29 10.66 -6.89 -26.36
CA LEU A 29 9.82 -7.54 -25.36
C LEU A 29 10.17 -9.02 -25.26
N THR A 30 10.29 -9.53 -24.03
CA THR A 30 10.42 -10.97 -23.82
C THR A 30 9.13 -11.67 -24.26
N PRO A 31 9.20 -12.88 -24.86
CA PRO A 31 8.02 -13.60 -25.30
C PRO A 31 7.00 -13.91 -24.18
N THR A 32 7.45 -13.89 -22.93
CA THR A 32 6.65 -14.18 -21.73
C THR A 32 6.11 -12.94 -21.03
N VAL A 33 6.36 -11.73 -21.56
CA VAL A 33 5.88 -10.51 -20.91
C VAL A 33 4.35 -10.53 -20.77
N GLY A 34 3.86 -10.31 -19.55
CA GLY A 34 2.42 -10.33 -19.25
C GLY A 34 1.76 -11.72 -19.21
N PHE A 35 2.52 -12.81 -19.30
CA PHE A 35 2.00 -14.15 -19.05
C PHE A 35 1.89 -14.42 -17.54
N ASP A 36 0.72 -14.80 -17.07
CA ASP A 36 0.46 -15.12 -15.66
C ASP A 36 -0.62 -16.21 -15.52
N GLU A 37 -0.18 -17.43 -15.24
CA GLU A 37 -1.05 -18.59 -15.03
C GLU A 37 -1.73 -18.57 -13.64
N GLN A 38 -1.16 -17.88 -12.66
CA GLN A 38 -1.66 -17.88 -11.28
C GLN A 38 -3.03 -17.20 -11.19
N LEU A 39 -3.34 -16.30 -12.13
CA LEU A 39 -4.65 -15.67 -12.27
C LEU A 39 -5.79 -16.68 -12.43
N TRP A 40 -5.56 -17.80 -13.12
CA TRP A 40 -6.57 -18.84 -13.32
C TRP A 40 -6.53 -19.95 -12.26
N GLY A 41 -5.43 -20.04 -11.51
CA GLY A 41 -5.22 -21.09 -10.53
C GLY A 41 -4.89 -22.42 -11.20
N ASN A 42 -4.88 -23.48 -10.39
CA ASN A 42 -4.59 -24.83 -10.83
C ASN A 42 -5.50 -25.82 -10.09
N HIS A 43 -5.26 -27.11 -10.26
CA HIS A 43 -6.05 -28.17 -9.60
C HIS A 43 -6.06 -28.11 -8.07
N CYS A 44 -5.07 -27.46 -7.46
CA CYS A 44 -4.86 -27.42 -6.01
C CYS A 44 -5.18 -26.05 -5.38
N SER A 45 -5.23 -24.97 -6.16
CA SER A 45 -5.48 -23.62 -5.64
C SER A 45 -6.32 -22.77 -6.59
N ALA A 46 -7.29 -22.04 -6.03
CA ALA A 46 -8.02 -21.01 -6.76
C ALA A 46 -7.06 -19.92 -7.25
N GLY A 47 -7.32 -19.38 -8.44
CA GLY A 47 -6.53 -18.28 -8.99
C GLY A 47 -6.79 -16.95 -8.29
N ASP A 48 -5.86 -16.01 -8.43
CA ASP A 48 -5.91 -14.70 -7.79
C ASP A 48 -6.56 -13.60 -8.66
N LYS A 49 -7.14 -13.97 -9.82
CA LYS A 49 -7.83 -13.05 -10.73
C LYS A 49 -8.85 -12.14 -10.05
N GLN A 50 -9.65 -12.67 -9.11
CA GLN A 50 -10.62 -11.85 -8.40
C GLN A 50 -9.96 -10.84 -7.44
N SER A 51 -8.83 -11.19 -6.84
CA SER A 51 -8.03 -10.28 -6.01
C SER A 51 -7.43 -9.16 -6.85
N LEU A 52 -6.91 -9.47 -8.05
CA LEU A 52 -6.43 -8.45 -8.99
C LEU A 52 -7.57 -7.52 -9.47
N LEU A 53 -8.77 -8.06 -9.73
CA LEU A 53 -9.94 -7.23 -10.07
C LEU A 53 -10.31 -6.26 -8.94
N ARG A 54 -10.29 -6.72 -7.68
CA ARG A 54 -10.50 -5.85 -6.50
C ARG A 54 -9.42 -4.77 -6.39
N ALA A 55 -8.15 -5.13 -6.61
CA ALA A 55 -7.04 -4.17 -6.58
C ALA A 55 -7.22 -3.06 -7.63
N ILE A 56 -7.63 -3.43 -8.86
CA ILE A 56 -7.94 -2.45 -9.92
C ILE A 56 -9.09 -1.53 -9.49
N ASP A 57 -10.13 -2.05 -8.84
CA ASP A 57 -11.25 -1.24 -8.35
C ASP A 57 -10.82 -0.23 -7.27
N HIS A 58 -9.94 -0.62 -6.36
CA HIS A 58 -9.34 0.31 -5.40
C HIS A 58 -8.53 1.41 -6.09
N SER A 59 -7.73 1.07 -7.10
CA SER A 59 -6.98 2.07 -7.89
C SER A 59 -7.93 3.04 -8.62
N LEU A 60 -9.00 2.51 -9.23
CA LEU A 60 -10.01 3.35 -9.91
C LEU A 60 -10.78 4.25 -8.94
N ALA A 61 -11.05 3.78 -7.72
CA ALA A 61 -11.64 4.60 -6.67
C ALA A 61 -10.70 5.74 -6.25
N TYR A 62 -9.41 5.46 -6.03
CA TYR A 62 -8.40 6.48 -5.73
C TYR A 62 -8.30 7.54 -6.82
N LEU A 63 -8.30 7.14 -8.10
CA LEU A 63 -8.16 8.07 -9.24
C LEU A 63 -9.31 9.10 -9.34
N LYS A 64 -10.45 8.85 -8.68
CA LYS A 64 -11.58 9.80 -8.60
C LYS A 64 -11.39 10.88 -7.54
N THR A 65 -10.39 10.76 -6.67
CA THR A 65 -10.19 11.68 -5.53
C THR A 65 -9.48 12.98 -5.93
N ALA A 66 -9.65 14.03 -5.11
CA ALA A 66 -8.88 15.27 -5.24
C ALA A 66 -7.38 15.05 -5.01
N SER A 67 -7.00 14.11 -4.14
CA SER A 67 -5.60 13.72 -3.91
C SER A 67 -4.96 13.17 -5.18
N ALA A 68 -5.67 12.30 -5.92
CA ALA A 68 -5.21 11.83 -7.21
C ALA A 68 -5.12 12.97 -8.23
N ALA A 69 -6.10 13.89 -8.26
CA ALA A 69 -6.02 15.07 -9.14
C ALA A 69 -4.73 15.87 -8.91
N LYS A 70 -4.40 16.13 -7.62
CA LYS A 70 -3.17 16.82 -7.22
C LYS A 70 -1.91 16.02 -7.61
N ALA A 71 -1.89 14.71 -7.37
CA ALA A 71 -0.75 13.85 -7.66
C ALA A 71 -0.38 13.83 -9.15
N TYR A 72 -1.38 13.92 -10.04
CA TYR A 72 -1.16 13.92 -11.48
C TYR A 72 -1.01 15.31 -12.11
N GLN A 73 -1.18 16.39 -11.35
CA GLN A 73 -1.12 17.77 -11.87
C GLN A 73 0.23 18.11 -12.49
N ASN A 74 1.33 17.61 -11.89
CA ASN A 74 2.70 17.83 -12.34
C ASN A 74 3.47 16.50 -12.48
N TYR A 75 2.83 15.46 -13.05
CA TYR A 75 3.45 14.14 -13.16
C TYR A 75 4.67 14.19 -14.09
N PRO A 76 5.84 13.66 -13.68
CA PRO A 76 7.11 13.91 -14.38
C PRO A 76 7.29 13.12 -15.69
N VAL A 77 6.41 12.15 -15.96
CA VAL A 77 6.49 11.32 -17.18
C VAL A 77 5.50 11.85 -18.22
N PRO A 78 5.98 12.42 -19.34
CA PRO A 78 5.11 12.96 -20.37
C PRO A 78 4.14 11.91 -20.91
N GLY A 79 2.90 12.34 -21.14
CA GLY A 79 1.84 11.48 -21.65
C GLY A 79 1.25 10.50 -20.64
N VAL A 80 1.73 10.43 -19.40
CA VAL A 80 1.08 9.66 -18.31
C VAL A 80 0.15 10.59 -17.53
N THR A 81 -1.05 10.79 -18.07
CA THR A 81 -2.10 11.59 -17.41
C THR A 81 -3.01 10.72 -16.56
N ARG A 82 -3.68 11.33 -15.58
CA ARG A 82 -4.68 10.65 -14.74
C ARG A 82 -5.78 9.99 -15.59
N GLU A 83 -6.23 10.68 -16.61
CA GLU A 83 -7.27 10.23 -17.53
C GLU A 83 -6.76 9.03 -18.35
N ARG A 84 -5.51 9.08 -18.86
CA ARG A 84 -4.90 7.95 -19.55
C ARG A 84 -4.79 6.73 -18.63
N VAL A 85 -4.28 6.90 -17.41
CA VAL A 85 -4.16 5.81 -16.42
C VAL A 85 -5.53 5.21 -16.10
N THR A 86 -6.55 6.05 -15.92
CA THR A 86 -7.93 5.60 -15.66
C THR A 86 -8.46 4.73 -16.80
N ARG A 87 -8.35 5.20 -18.06
CA ARG A 87 -8.78 4.42 -19.23
C ARG A 87 -7.99 3.12 -19.37
N SER A 88 -6.68 3.16 -19.13
CA SER A 88 -5.82 1.97 -19.19
C SER A 88 -6.24 0.91 -18.17
N LEU A 89 -6.52 1.31 -16.92
CA LEU A 89 -7.00 0.39 -15.88
C LEU A 89 -8.38 -0.18 -16.20
N GLN A 90 -9.31 0.64 -16.69
CA GLN A 90 -10.64 0.18 -17.12
C GLN A 90 -10.53 -0.82 -18.28
N ARG A 91 -9.64 -0.55 -19.24
CA ARG A 91 -9.42 -1.45 -20.36
C ARG A 91 -8.78 -2.76 -19.92
N PHE A 92 -7.74 -2.70 -19.09
CA PHE A 92 -7.09 -3.88 -18.53
C PHE A 92 -8.07 -4.73 -17.72
N LYS A 93 -8.92 -4.10 -16.88
CA LYS A 93 -10.01 -4.78 -16.16
C LYS A 93 -10.92 -5.54 -17.11
N THR A 94 -11.32 -4.90 -18.21
CA THR A 94 -12.18 -5.51 -19.24
C THR A 94 -11.50 -6.73 -19.88
N LEU A 95 -10.21 -6.61 -20.24
CA LEU A 95 -9.45 -7.72 -20.79
C LEU A 95 -9.32 -8.86 -19.79
N LEU A 96 -8.95 -8.56 -18.55
CA LEU A 96 -8.85 -9.55 -17.48
C LEU A 96 -10.16 -10.32 -17.29
N GLN A 97 -11.31 -9.63 -17.29
CA GLN A 97 -12.62 -10.28 -17.17
C GLN A 97 -12.96 -11.17 -18.38
N LYS A 98 -12.66 -10.71 -19.60
CA LYS A 98 -13.10 -11.38 -20.84
C LYS A 98 -12.15 -12.45 -21.35
N SER A 99 -10.87 -12.40 -20.98
CA SER A 99 -9.89 -13.37 -21.45
C SER A 99 -10.16 -14.75 -20.84
N PRO A 100 -10.26 -15.81 -21.66
CA PRO A 100 -10.52 -17.17 -21.18
C PRO A 100 -9.28 -17.88 -20.63
N SER A 101 -8.07 -17.46 -21.02
CA SER A 101 -6.80 -18.10 -20.61
C SER A 101 -5.67 -17.08 -20.42
N PRO A 102 -4.55 -17.49 -19.80
CA PRO A 102 -3.34 -16.67 -19.68
C PRO A 102 -2.83 -16.14 -21.03
N GLU A 103 -2.78 -16.99 -22.06
CA GLU A 103 -2.30 -16.65 -23.41
C GLU A 103 -3.20 -15.60 -24.08
N ALA A 104 -4.52 -15.73 -23.89
CA ALA A 104 -5.48 -14.79 -24.45
C ALA A 104 -5.35 -13.40 -23.79
N LEU A 105 -5.12 -13.35 -22.47
CA LEU A 105 -4.83 -12.09 -21.78
C LEU A 105 -3.49 -11.50 -22.21
N GLN A 106 -2.44 -12.31 -22.25
CA GLN A 106 -1.11 -11.89 -22.69
C GLN A 106 -1.17 -11.26 -24.08
N THR A 107 -1.81 -11.94 -25.04
CA THR A 107 -1.97 -11.46 -26.42
C THR A 107 -2.71 -10.13 -26.48
N ALA A 108 -3.81 -10.00 -25.72
CA ALA A 108 -4.58 -8.77 -25.71
C ALA A 108 -3.81 -7.61 -25.06
N VAL A 109 -3.07 -7.86 -23.98
CA VAL A 109 -2.23 -6.86 -23.32
C VAL A 109 -1.10 -6.42 -24.26
N ALA A 110 -0.40 -7.38 -24.90
CA ALA A 110 0.66 -7.09 -25.86
C ALA A 110 0.19 -6.23 -27.03
N ARG A 111 -1.04 -6.44 -27.50
CA ARG A 111 -1.63 -5.68 -28.61
C ARG A 111 -2.06 -4.25 -28.21
N GLU A 112 -2.59 -4.09 -27.01
CA GLU A 112 -3.33 -2.87 -26.64
C GLU A 112 -2.58 -1.93 -25.68
N PHE A 113 -1.46 -2.39 -25.09
CA PHE A 113 -0.70 -1.63 -24.10
C PHE A 113 0.70 -1.30 -24.59
N GLN A 114 1.17 -0.12 -24.19
CA GLN A 114 2.57 0.26 -24.33
C GLN A 114 3.33 -0.21 -23.09
N PHE A 115 4.46 -0.87 -23.31
CA PHE A 115 5.36 -1.29 -22.24
C PHE A 115 6.41 -0.23 -21.98
N TYR A 116 6.72 -0.06 -20.71
CA TYR A 116 7.77 0.83 -20.26
C TYR A 116 8.70 0.07 -19.32
N GLN A 117 10.00 0.17 -19.54
CA GLN A 117 11.03 -0.44 -18.72
C GLN A 117 11.48 0.53 -17.63
N ALA A 118 11.57 0.03 -16.40
CA ALA A 118 12.22 0.75 -15.31
C ALA A 118 13.73 0.73 -15.51
N ILE A 119 14.38 1.89 -15.42
CA ILE A 119 15.83 2.02 -15.66
C ILE A 119 16.69 1.65 -14.43
N GLY A 120 16.08 1.39 -13.28
CA GLY A 120 16.80 1.12 -12.04
C GLY A 120 17.53 2.34 -11.48
N ASN A 121 18.09 2.21 -10.28
CA ASN A 121 18.89 3.29 -9.67
C ASN A 121 20.31 3.37 -10.27
N ASP A 122 20.70 2.36 -11.04
CA ASP A 122 22.00 2.22 -11.71
C ASP A 122 21.95 2.53 -13.22
N GLY A 123 20.76 2.80 -13.77
CA GLY A 123 20.56 3.02 -15.21
C GLY A 123 20.58 1.75 -16.06
N GLN A 124 20.80 0.57 -15.45
CA GLN A 124 20.98 -0.71 -16.14
C GLN A 124 19.75 -1.62 -16.00
N GLY A 125 18.66 -1.11 -15.42
CA GLY A 125 17.44 -1.87 -15.18
C GLY A 125 17.49 -2.73 -13.91
N THR A 126 18.49 -2.58 -13.05
CA THR A 126 18.54 -3.29 -11.76
C THR A 126 17.57 -2.63 -10.79
N VAL A 127 16.51 -3.36 -10.43
CA VAL A 127 15.50 -2.91 -9.47
C VAL A 127 15.62 -3.72 -8.19
N HIS A 128 15.74 -3.04 -7.06
CA HIS A 128 15.70 -3.66 -5.76
C HIS A 128 14.24 -3.81 -5.30
N PHE A 129 13.80 -5.05 -5.12
CA PHE A 129 12.48 -5.35 -4.58
C PHE A 129 12.58 -5.58 -3.06
N THR A 130 11.76 -4.86 -2.31
CA THR A 130 11.54 -5.11 -0.88
C THR A 130 10.10 -5.53 -0.63
N GLY A 131 9.85 -6.24 0.47
CA GLY A 131 8.52 -6.63 0.89
C GLY A 131 8.07 -5.81 2.08
N TYR A 132 6.83 -5.32 2.04
CA TYR A 132 6.13 -4.79 3.20
C TYR A 132 4.94 -5.70 3.51
N PHE A 133 4.62 -5.88 4.80
CA PHE A 133 3.46 -6.63 5.23
C PHE A 133 2.72 -5.85 6.32
N GLU A 134 1.43 -6.10 6.46
CA GLU A 134 0.63 -5.54 7.55
C GLU A 134 0.60 -6.55 8.70
N PRO A 135 1.34 -6.34 9.80
CA PRO A 135 1.37 -7.27 10.92
C PRO A 135 0.02 -7.29 11.64
N VAL A 136 -0.32 -8.47 12.18
CA VAL A 136 -1.51 -8.65 13.03
C VAL A 136 -1.05 -8.78 14.48
N TYR A 137 -1.41 -7.83 15.32
CA TYR A 137 -1.08 -7.84 16.75
C TYR A 137 -2.32 -8.02 17.61
N THR A 138 -2.15 -8.62 18.79
CA THR A 138 -3.22 -8.69 19.79
C THR A 138 -3.11 -7.50 20.73
N ALA A 139 -4.18 -6.73 20.88
CA ALA A 139 -4.20 -5.54 21.74
C ALA A 139 -5.51 -5.41 22.49
N SER A 140 -5.48 -4.66 23.59
CA SER A 140 -6.66 -4.31 24.39
C SER A 140 -7.14 -2.90 24.07
N ARG A 141 -8.45 -2.67 24.19
CA ARG A 141 -9.09 -1.34 24.18
C ARG A 141 -9.10 -0.68 25.56
N GLN A 142 -8.56 -1.34 26.57
CA GLN A 142 -8.43 -0.79 27.91
C GLN A 142 -7.07 -1.18 28.48
N ARG A 143 -6.44 -0.26 29.21
CA ARG A 143 -5.21 -0.56 29.93
C ARG A 143 -5.48 -1.59 31.01
N THR A 144 -4.67 -2.63 31.08
CA THR A 144 -4.72 -3.64 32.14
C THR A 144 -3.33 -3.89 32.71
N ALA A 145 -3.23 -4.73 33.74
CA ALA A 145 -1.95 -5.18 34.23
C ALA A 145 -1.15 -5.93 33.15
N GLU A 146 -1.80 -6.57 32.17
CA GLU A 146 -1.12 -7.29 31.09
C GLU A 146 -0.87 -6.39 29.86
N TYR A 147 -1.87 -5.60 29.46
CA TYR A 147 -1.80 -4.71 28.29
C TYR A 147 -1.53 -3.27 28.74
N ARG A 148 -0.26 -2.89 28.75
CA ARG A 148 0.22 -1.67 29.41
C ARG A 148 0.82 -0.63 28.46
N TYR A 149 1.26 -1.03 27.27
CA TYR A 149 2.02 -0.18 26.35
C TYR A 149 1.09 0.44 25.30
N PRO A 150 0.83 1.75 25.34
CA PRO A 150 -0.14 2.39 24.46
C PRO A 150 0.44 2.67 23.06
N ILE A 151 -0.43 2.67 22.06
CA ILE A 151 -0.23 3.44 20.81
C ILE A 151 -1.24 4.59 20.79
N TYR A 152 -0.84 5.74 20.25
CA TYR A 152 -1.63 6.97 20.32
C TYR A 152 -2.11 7.44 18.96
N GLY A 153 -3.29 8.06 18.96
CA GLY A 153 -3.78 8.85 17.85
C GLY A 153 -3.12 10.23 17.81
N LEU A 154 -3.29 10.92 16.68
CA LEU A 154 -2.77 12.27 16.51
C LEU A 154 -3.42 13.22 17.55
N PRO A 155 -2.62 13.97 18.34
CA PRO A 155 -3.16 14.95 19.29
C PRO A 155 -3.94 16.06 18.57
N ASN A 156 -5.07 16.48 19.14
CA ASN A 156 -5.89 17.57 18.56
C ASN A 156 -5.11 18.90 18.43
N ASN A 157 -4.10 19.11 19.26
CA ASN A 157 -3.26 20.31 19.27
C ASN A 157 -1.95 20.14 18.48
N PHE A 158 -1.77 19.05 17.72
CA PHE A 158 -0.51 18.74 17.04
C PHE A 158 -0.03 19.87 16.13
N SER A 159 -0.93 20.60 15.46
CA SER A 159 -0.61 21.75 14.62
C SER A 159 0.04 22.93 15.35
N ARG A 160 -0.07 22.97 16.68
CA ARG A 160 0.48 24.02 17.54
C ARG A 160 1.81 23.62 18.19
N TRP A 161 2.30 22.41 17.94
CA TRP A 161 3.54 21.94 18.56
C TRP A 161 4.74 22.66 17.96
N SER A 162 5.67 23.08 18.82
CA SER A 162 6.96 23.60 18.38
C SER A 162 7.77 22.51 17.66
N LYS A 163 8.64 22.96 16.75
CA LYS A 163 9.67 22.13 16.14
C LYS A 163 11.03 22.45 16.79
N PRO A 164 11.89 21.45 17.04
CA PRO A 164 11.65 20.02 16.84
C PRO A 164 10.54 19.48 17.76
N HIS A 165 9.80 18.47 17.28
CA HIS A 165 8.78 17.83 18.10
C HIS A 165 9.42 17.14 19.32
N PRO A 166 8.65 16.97 20.41
CA PRO A 166 9.07 16.20 21.58
C PRO A 166 9.60 14.83 21.17
N THR A 167 10.65 14.37 21.85
CA THR A 167 11.22 13.06 21.57
C THR A 167 10.25 11.96 21.98
N ARG A 168 10.47 10.75 21.47
CA ARG A 168 9.74 9.57 21.93
C ARG A 168 9.88 9.38 23.44
N ALA A 169 11.04 9.67 24.03
CA ALA A 169 11.23 9.56 25.48
C ALA A 169 10.37 10.58 26.24
N ASP A 170 10.22 11.81 25.71
CA ASP A 170 9.34 12.84 26.30
C ASP A 170 7.86 12.45 26.19
N LEU A 171 7.48 11.74 25.13
CA LEU A 171 6.09 11.36 24.86
C LEU A 171 5.69 10.04 25.54
N GLU A 172 6.52 9.02 25.49
CA GLU A 172 6.18 7.66 25.93
C GLU A 172 6.84 7.29 27.25
N GLY A 173 7.80 8.10 27.72
CA GLY A 173 8.68 7.74 28.83
C GLY A 173 9.78 6.76 28.40
N MET A 174 10.86 6.70 29.18
CA MET A 174 11.95 5.74 28.94
C MET A 174 11.49 4.28 29.06
N ASP A 175 10.45 4.01 29.85
CA ASP A 175 9.82 2.70 30.00
C ASP A 175 8.77 2.40 28.91
N GLY A 176 8.34 3.40 28.15
CA GLY A 176 7.27 3.28 27.14
C GLY A 176 5.86 3.17 27.72
N LEU A 177 5.67 3.43 29.03
CA LEU A 177 4.37 3.30 29.69
C LEU A 177 3.47 4.53 29.52
N GLY A 178 3.98 5.63 28.97
CA GLY A 178 3.18 6.82 28.69
C GLY A 178 2.72 7.61 29.91
N LYS A 179 3.36 7.42 31.07
CA LYS A 179 2.95 8.11 32.30
C LYS A 179 3.18 9.61 32.18
N SER A 180 2.16 10.40 32.49
CA SER A 180 2.18 11.88 32.39
C SER A 180 2.52 12.40 30.99
N SER A 181 2.20 11.62 29.96
CA SER A 181 2.40 12.00 28.56
C SER A 181 1.46 13.12 28.15
N GLN A 182 1.94 14.05 27.31
CA GLN A 182 1.05 14.97 26.58
C GLN A 182 0.11 14.27 25.58
N LEU A 183 0.31 12.96 25.34
CA LEU A 183 -0.57 12.09 24.57
C LEU A 183 -1.65 11.41 25.42
N GLN A 184 -1.70 11.67 26.73
CA GLN A 184 -2.67 11.04 27.63
C GLN A 184 -4.11 11.29 27.14
N GLY A 185 -4.92 10.23 27.12
CA GLY A 185 -6.29 10.26 26.58
C GLY A 185 -6.36 10.14 25.05
N ARG A 186 -5.23 9.89 24.37
CA ARG A 186 -5.16 9.59 22.93
C ARG A 186 -4.82 8.15 22.63
N GLU A 187 -4.85 7.27 23.62
CA GLU A 187 -4.58 5.85 23.46
C GLU A 187 -5.63 5.23 22.52
N ILE A 188 -5.17 4.58 21.45
CA ILE A 188 -6.00 3.81 20.52
C ILE A 188 -6.08 2.35 20.97
N ALA A 189 -4.95 1.81 21.45
CA ALA A 189 -4.82 0.43 21.88
C ALA A 189 -3.67 0.27 22.88
N TRP A 190 -3.74 -0.76 23.72
CA TRP A 190 -2.67 -1.17 24.61
C TRP A 190 -2.14 -2.56 24.26
N PHE A 191 -0.81 -2.71 24.21
CA PHE A 191 -0.10 -3.93 23.88
C PHE A 191 0.54 -4.56 25.11
N ARG A 192 0.81 -5.87 25.04
CA ARG A 192 1.46 -6.62 26.13
C ARG A 192 2.93 -6.26 26.29
N ASN A 193 3.61 -6.04 25.17
CA ASN A 193 5.03 -5.71 25.13
C ASN A 193 5.22 -4.31 24.50
N ARG A 194 6.36 -3.68 24.79
CA ARG A 194 6.75 -2.41 24.18
C ARG A 194 7.16 -2.57 22.72
N LEU A 195 7.72 -3.73 22.38
CA LEU A 195 8.28 -4.00 21.06
C LEU A 195 7.21 -4.01 19.96
N ASP A 196 6.04 -4.60 20.20
CA ASP A 196 4.92 -4.63 19.26
C ASP A 196 4.43 -3.20 18.98
N ALA A 197 4.21 -2.39 20.02
CA ALA A 197 3.82 -0.99 19.88
C ALA A 197 4.87 -0.19 19.08
N TYR A 198 6.16 -0.45 19.33
CA TYR A 198 7.27 0.15 18.58
C TYR A 198 7.29 -0.31 17.11
N LEU A 199 7.16 -1.61 16.86
CA LEU A 199 7.20 -2.18 15.51
C LEU A 199 6.03 -1.68 14.66
N ILE A 200 4.84 -1.49 15.24
CA ILE A 200 3.71 -0.88 14.53
C ILE A 200 4.07 0.52 14.02
N GLN A 201 4.77 1.32 14.83
CA GLN A 201 5.19 2.66 14.41
C GLN A 201 6.31 2.62 13.36
N VAL A 202 7.21 1.63 13.42
CA VAL A 202 8.24 1.43 12.39
C VAL A 202 7.63 1.01 11.06
N GLN A 203 6.65 0.11 11.08
CA GLN A 203 5.97 -0.33 9.86
C GLN A 203 5.03 0.77 9.32
N GLY A 204 4.31 1.46 10.20
CA GLY A 204 3.38 2.53 9.86
C GLY A 204 1.92 2.08 9.75
N SER A 205 1.65 0.77 9.76
CA SER A 205 0.30 0.20 9.83
C SER A 205 0.29 -1.18 10.50
N ALA A 206 -0.87 -1.58 11.03
CA ALA A 206 -1.11 -2.91 11.57
C ALA A 206 -2.62 -3.22 11.67
N LYS A 207 -2.97 -4.51 11.62
CA LYS A 207 -4.30 -4.99 12.03
C LYS A 207 -4.28 -5.38 13.50
N ILE A 208 -5.36 -5.07 14.20
CA ILE A 208 -5.52 -5.38 15.62
C ILE A 208 -6.56 -6.48 15.81
N ASN A 209 -6.15 -7.56 16.50
CA ASN A 209 -7.04 -8.52 17.11
C ASN A 209 -7.34 -8.09 18.54
N TRP A 210 -8.58 -7.69 18.80
CA TRP A 210 -8.98 -7.21 20.13
C TRP A 210 -9.15 -8.36 21.12
N VAL A 211 -8.58 -8.22 22.31
CA VAL A 211 -8.81 -9.19 23.39
C VAL A 211 -10.30 -9.21 23.77
N GLY A 212 -10.85 -10.41 23.94
CA GLY A 212 -12.27 -10.59 24.30
C GLY A 212 -13.24 -10.48 23.12
N GLU A 213 -12.78 -10.09 21.93
CA GLU A 213 -13.56 -10.21 20.69
C GLU A 213 -13.29 -11.57 20.03
N ALA A 214 -14.32 -12.17 19.43
CA ALA A 214 -14.15 -13.41 18.67
C ALA A 214 -13.18 -13.16 17.51
N LYS A 215 -12.16 -14.03 17.37
CA LYS A 215 -11.21 -13.96 16.26
C LYS A 215 -12.00 -14.02 14.96
N VAL A 216 -11.93 -12.96 14.15
CA VAL A 216 -12.52 -12.97 12.81
C VAL A 216 -11.63 -13.88 11.93
N PRO A 217 -12.16 -14.99 11.39
CA PRO A 217 -11.41 -15.85 10.50
C PRO A 217 -10.89 -15.08 9.29
N TRP A 218 -9.66 -15.40 8.87
CA TRP A 218 -8.93 -14.75 7.76
C TRP A 218 -9.75 -14.48 6.47
N PRO A 219 -10.73 -15.31 6.06
CA PRO A 219 -11.55 -15.01 4.87
C PRO A 219 -12.53 -13.83 5.02
N LEU A 220 -12.88 -13.42 6.24
CA LEU A 220 -13.92 -12.40 6.49
C LEU A 220 -13.36 -10.97 6.62
N LEU A 221 -12.05 -10.82 6.79
CA LEU A 221 -11.39 -9.51 6.95
C LEU A 221 -11.38 -8.67 5.66
N GLU A 222 -11.44 -9.29 4.48
CA GLU A 222 -11.48 -8.56 3.20
C GLU A 222 -12.77 -7.76 2.98
N ARG A 223 -13.85 -8.04 3.72
CA ARG A 223 -15.16 -7.39 3.53
C ARG A 223 -15.38 -6.15 4.40
N ARG A 224 -14.46 -5.80 5.30
CA ARG A 224 -14.63 -4.68 6.24
C ARG A 224 -13.44 -3.72 6.24
N ILE A 225 -13.06 -3.15 5.09
CA ILE A 225 -12.30 -1.89 5.08
C ILE A 225 -12.77 -1.03 3.88
N ILE A 226 -13.89 -0.34 4.06
CA ILE A 226 -14.15 0.93 3.38
C ILE A 226 -14.49 1.92 4.50
N PRO A 227 -13.61 2.88 4.83
CA PRO A 227 -14.01 4.00 5.66
C PRO A 227 -14.91 4.91 4.83
N THR A 228 -16.12 5.19 5.34
CA THR A 228 -16.93 6.36 4.96
C THR A 228 -16.21 7.64 5.33
#